data_AF-A0A419DHU3-F1
#
_entry.id   AF-A0A419DHU3-F1
#
_cell.length_a   1.000
_cell.length_b   1.000
_cell.length_c   1.000
_cell.angle_alpha   90.00
_cell.angle_beta   90.00
_cell.angle_gamma   90.00
#
_symmetry.space_group_name_H-M   'P 1'
#
loop_
_entity.id
_entity.type
_entity.pdbx_description
1 polymer ?
#
loop_
_entity_poly.entity_id
_entity_poly.type
_entity_poly.pdbx_seq_one_letter_code
_entity_poly.pdbx_strand_id
1 'polypeptide(L)'
;MKSFDELTDQEVYDLTDEQLEYHKKIACAEAGAPIAVPPLPERPVEPELHPDAMMYRVNVGWSDSLCFTTMEEAVVVCTAINAGCRLNTRSFGSGKTYVVENREEVKIESKPVFSEAYYKKIKDEAEAYSLKKKEYDEADELRKKAIKAQDSAIGWITERLETARENVRVRMEQESALDEYMNLADANVEVAYRFFVKAYGQPSDAIKEHLRIVYDFQVPEPEAAEAGEEAV
;
A
#
# COMPACT_ATOMS: atom_id res chain seq x y z
N MET A 1 -26.91 5.02 -23.80
CA MET A 1 -26.83 4.97 -22.33
C MET A 1 -26.37 6.35 -21.89
N LYS A 2 -27.02 6.95 -20.88
CA LYS A 2 -26.57 8.26 -20.35
C LYS A 2 -25.16 8.14 -19.79
N SER A 3 -24.39 9.22 -19.83
CA SER A 3 -23.13 9.29 -19.09
C SER A 3 -23.40 9.37 -17.58
N PHE A 4 -22.42 9.06 -16.74
CA PHE A 4 -22.64 8.98 -15.29
C PHE A 4 -22.94 10.36 -14.67
N ASP A 5 -22.39 11.43 -15.24
CA ASP A 5 -22.64 12.83 -14.87
C ASP A 5 -24.04 13.33 -15.26
N GLU A 6 -24.69 12.69 -16.24
CA GLU A 6 -26.06 13.00 -16.66
C GLU A 6 -27.14 12.30 -15.80
N LEU A 7 -26.73 11.40 -14.90
CA LEU A 7 -27.66 10.67 -14.04
C LEU A 7 -28.14 11.56 -12.88
N THR A 8 -29.45 11.52 -12.65
CA THR A 8 -30.07 12.11 -11.46
C THR A 8 -29.63 11.38 -10.19
N ASP A 9 -29.78 12.02 -9.02
CA ASP A 9 -29.44 11.40 -7.74
C ASP A 9 -30.17 10.07 -7.52
N GLN A 10 -31.44 10.00 -7.95
CA GLN A 10 -32.22 8.76 -7.86
C GLN A 10 -31.68 7.68 -8.81
N GLU A 11 -31.38 8.03 -10.05
CA GLU A 11 -30.79 7.07 -11.01
C GLU A 11 -29.44 6.55 -10.51
N VAL A 12 -28.58 7.40 -9.93
CA VAL A 12 -27.30 7.00 -9.33
C VAL A 12 -27.50 6.10 -8.12
N TYR A 13 -28.49 6.41 -7.27
CA TYR A 13 -28.82 5.61 -6.09
C TYR A 13 -29.31 4.21 -6.46
N ASP A 14 -30.09 4.09 -7.53
CA ASP A 14 -30.70 2.84 -7.99
C ASP A 14 -29.76 1.98 -8.86
N LEU A 15 -28.53 2.44 -9.13
CA LEU A 15 -27.55 1.65 -9.88
C LEU A 15 -27.18 0.36 -9.14
N THR A 16 -27.20 -0.74 -9.87
CA THR A 16 -26.61 -2.01 -9.41
C THR A 16 -25.09 -1.93 -9.39
N ASP A 17 -24.44 -2.80 -8.60
CA ASP A 17 -22.98 -2.90 -8.55
C ASP A 17 -22.36 -3.15 -9.94
N GLU A 18 -23.01 -3.95 -10.78
CA GLU A 18 -22.55 -4.23 -12.15
C GLU A 18 -22.60 -2.98 -13.05
N GLN A 19 -23.66 -2.19 -12.96
CA GLN A 19 -23.79 -0.95 -13.73
C GLN A 19 -22.81 0.13 -13.24
N LEU A 20 -22.65 0.25 -11.92
CA LEU A 20 -21.66 1.14 -11.33
C LEU A 20 -20.23 0.76 -11.78
N GLU A 21 -19.91 -0.54 -11.76
CA GLU A 21 -18.63 -1.04 -12.24
C GLU A 21 -18.43 -0.77 -13.74
N TYR A 22 -19.48 -0.89 -14.55
CA TYR A 22 -19.44 -0.51 -15.96
C TYR A 22 -19.09 0.98 -16.15
N HIS A 23 -19.71 1.88 -15.39
CA HIS A 23 -19.40 3.31 -15.44
C HIS A 23 -17.96 3.61 -15.01
N LYS A 24 -17.45 2.94 -13.96
CA LYS A 24 -16.04 3.03 -13.56
C LYS A 24 -15.09 2.60 -14.66
N LYS A 25 -15.41 1.52 -15.38
CA LYS A 25 -14.61 1.04 -16.51
C LYS A 25 -14.59 2.04 -17.68
N ILE A 26 -15.71 2.69 -17.98
CA ILE A 26 -15.76 3.78 -18.97
C ILE A 26 -14.86 4.93 -18.53
N ALA A 27 -14.99 5.42 -17.29
CA ALA A 27 -14.17 6.52 -16.80
C ALA A 27 -12.67 6.19 -16.84
N CYS A 28 -12.28 4.97 -16.47
CA CYS A 28 -10.90 4.50 -16.65
C CYS A 28 -10.47 4.55 -18.12
N ALA A 29 -11.30 4.05 -19.05
CA ALA A 29 -10.98 4.05 -20.48
C ALA A 29 -10.84 5.47 -21.05
N GLU A 30 -11.72 6.40 -20.67
CA GLU A 30 -11.67 7.80 -21.09
C GLU A 30 -10.44 8.53 -20.53
N ALA A 31 -10.06 8.24 -19.29
CA ALA A 31 -8.85 8.78 -18.66
C ALA A 31 -7.55 8.13 -19.14
N GLY A 32 -7.62 7.08 -19.97
CA GLY A 32 -6.46 6.28 -20.37
C GLY A 32 -5.84 5.46 -19.22
N ALA A 33 -6.59 5.27 -18.13
CA ALA A 33 -6.20 4.41 -17.03
C ALA A 33 -6.45 2.93 -17.37
N PRO A 34 -5.61 2.01 -16.88
CA PRO A 34 -5.82 0.58 -17.12
C PRO A 34 -7.15 0.14 -16.50
N ILE A 35 -7.94 -0.66 -17.23
CA ILE A 35 -9.21 -1.20 -16.72
C ILE A 35 -8.98 -2.30 -15.67
N ALA A 36 -7.93 -3.11 -15.88
CA ALA A 36 -7.55 -4.16 -14.96
C ALA A 36 -6.19 -3.83 -14.33
N VAL A 37 -6.10 -4.01 -13.02
CA VAL A 37 -4.84 -3.91 -12.30
C VAL A 37 -3.97 -5.14 -12.67
N PRO A 38 -2.71 -4.94 -13.11
CA PRO A 38 -1.82 -6.05 -13.42
C PRO A 38 -1.67 -7.01 -12.22
N PRO A 39 -1.61 -8.32 -12.45
CA PRO A 39 -1.38 -9.28 -11.39
C PRO A 39 0.02 -9.09 -10.81
N LEU A 40 0.13 -9.22 -9.49
CA LEU A 40 1.42 -9.21 -8.81
C LEU A 40 1.96 -10.65 -8.78
N PRO A 41 3.18 -10.92 -9.26
CA PRO A 41 3.78 -12.24 -9.11
C PRO A 41 4.02 -12.56 -7.63
N GLU A 42 4.22 -13.83 -7.31
CA GLU A 42 4.59 -14.23 -5.95
C GLU A 42 5.90 -13.57 -5.53
N ARG A 43 5.93 -13.08 -4.29
CA ARG A 43 7.13 -12.47 -3.74
C ARG A 43 8.23 -13.53 -3.64
N PRO A 44 9.40 -13.32 -4.28
CA PRO A 44 10.48 -14.28 -4.17
C PRO A 44 10.98 -14.34 -2.72
N VAL A 45 11.21 -15.57 -2.26
CA VAL A 45 11.76 -15.84 -0.94
C VAL A 45 13.28 -15.84 -1.04
N GLU A 46 13.92 -15.10 -0.13
CA GLU A 46 15.37 -15.07 -0.06
C GLU A 46 15.89 -16.44 0.43
N PRO A 47 16.88 -17.03 -0.25
CA PRO A 47 17.41 -18.33 0.16
C PRO A 47 18.10 -18.21 1.53
N GLU A 48 17.75 -19.10 2.46
CA GLU A 48 18.44 -19.23 3.74
C GLU A 48 19.76 -20.00 3.53
N LEU A 49 20.87 -19.36 3.87
CA LEU A 49 22.22 -19.90 3.63
C LEU A 49 22.86 -20.38 4.94
N HIS A 50 23.27 -21.64 4.98
CA HIS A 50 23.95 -22.23 6.13
C HIS A 50 25.28 -22.87 5.70
N PRO A 51 26.40 -22.54 6.34
CA PRO A 51 27.68 -23.18 6.06
C PRO A 51 27.60 -24.71 6.16
N ASP A 52 28.17 -25.41 5.18
CA ASP A 52 28.17 -26.87 5.07
C ASP A 52 29.54 -27.50 5.37
N ALA A 53 30.56 -26.68 5.58
CA ALA A 53 31.92 -27.13 5.87
C ALA A 53 32.54 -26.36 7.05
N MET A 54 33.61 -26.93 7.60
CA MET A 54 34.46 -26.30 8.60
C MET A 54 35.86 -26.11 8.04
N MET A 55 36.41 -24.93 8.23
CA MET A 55 37.81 -24.60 7.97
C MET A 55 38.54 -24.50 9.30
N TYR A 56 39.72 -25.13 9.38
CA TYR A 56 40.59 -25.08 10.55
C TYR A 56 41.82 -24.24 10.20
N ARG A 57 42.01 -23.15 10.93
CA ARG A 57 43.07 -22.16 10.67
C ARG A 57 44.13 -22.25 11.76
N VAL A 58 45.37 -22.47 11.34
CA VAL A 58 46.56 -22.47 12.21
C VAL A 58 47.26 -21.12 12.03
N ASN A 59 47.19 -20.24 13.03
CA ASN A 59 47.72 -18.88 12.96
C ASN A 59 49.22 -18.85 13.33
N VAL A 60 50.09 -18.76 12.34
CA VAL A 60 51.55 -18.89 12.51
C VAL A 60 52.22 -17.54 12.83
N GLY A 61 51.53 -16.43 12.57
CA GLY A 61 51.96 -15.07 12.86
C GLY A 61 50.84 -14.04 12.65
N TRP A 62 51.20 -12.76 12.54
CA TRP A 62 50.23 -11.67 12.45
C TRP A 62 49.42 -11.64 11.13
N SER A 63 50.06 -12.03 10.02
CA SER A 63 49.44 -12.12 8.68
C SER A 63 49.32 -13.55 8.15
N ASP A 64 50.03 -14.50 8.77
CA ASP A 64 50.29 -15.79 8.16
C ASP A 64 49.48 -16.87 8.85
N SER A 65 48.70 -17.60 8.05
CA SER A 65 47.90 -18.72 8.52
C SER A 65 47.87 -19.84 7.50
N LEU A 66 47.90 -21.07 7.99
CA LEU A 66 47.67 -22.26 7.19
C LEU A 66 46.23 -22.73 7.44
N CYS A 67 45.51 -23.06 6.36
CA CYS A 67 44.11 -23.48 6.43
C CYS A 67 43.98 -24.94 6.01
N PHE A 68 43.14 -25.68 6.74
CA PHE A 68 42.91 -27.10 6.55
C PHE A 68 41.41 -27.38 6.52
N THR A 69 41.02 -28.45 5.82
CA THR A 69 39.64 -28.94 5.75
C THR A 69 39.34 -29.97 6.84
N THR A 70 40.37 -30.52 7.48
CA THR A 70 40.26 -31.49 8.57
C THR A 70 40.95 -30.98 9.83
N MET A 71 40.38 -31.32 11.00
CA MET A 71 40.99 -30.97 12.29
C MET A 71 42.30 -31.73 12.49
N GLU A 72 42.38 -32.98 12.02
CA GLU A 72 43.56 -33.84 12.17
C GLU A 72 44.80 -33.24 11.50
N GLU A 73 44.68 -32.77 10.27
CA GLU A 73 45.78 -32.08 9.56
C GLU A 73 46.19 -30.80 10.28
N ALA A 74 45.21 -30.01 10.74
CA ALA A 74 45.47 -28.79 11.50
C ALA A 74 46.22 -29.08 12.82
N VAL A 75 45.86 -30.16 13.52
CA VAL A 75 46.53 -30.59 14.76
C VAL A 75 47.97 -31.01 14.47
N VAL A 76 48.21 -31.84 13.45
CA VAL A 76 49.57 -32.27 13.08
C VAL A 76 50.48 -31.07 12.83
N VAL A 77 50.01 -30.11 12.02
CA VAL A 77 50.79 -28.91 11.68
C VAL A 77 50.95 -27.97 12.89
N CYS A 78 49.89 -27.77 13.67
CA CYS A 78 49.95 -26.94 14.88
C CYS A 78 50.95 -27.49 15.90
N THR A 79 50.92 -28.81 16.17
CA THR A 79 51.87 -29.47 17.07
C THR A 79 53.30 -29.36 16.55
N ALA A 80 53.52 -29.57 15.24
CA ALA A 80 54.85 -29.42 14.64
C ALA A 80 55.39 -27.99 14.79
N ILE A 81 54.54 -26.98 14.55
CA ILE A 81 54.92 -25.56 14.68
C ILE A 81 55.22 -25.18 16.14
N ASN A 82 54.43 -25.69 17.09
CA ASN A 82 54.62 -25.41 18.51
C ASN A 82 55.82 -26.16 19.11
N ALA A 83 56.22 -27.30 18.55
CA ALA A 83 57.43 -28.02 18.95
C ALA A 83 58.72 -27.35 18.45
N GLY A 84 58.65 -26.57 17.37
CA GLY A 84 59.79 -25.87 16.79
C GLY A 84 60.12 -24.54 17.49
N CYS A 85 61.39 -24.15 17.44
CA CYS A 85 61.80 -22.78 17.79
C CYS A 85 61.51 -21.85 16.60
N ARG A 86 60.50 -20.98 16.73
CA ARG A 86 60.21 -19.97 15.70
C ARG A 86 61.10 -18.76 15.87
N LEU A 87 61.65 -18.29 14.76
CA LEU A 87 62.60 -17.19 14.71
C LEU A 87 62.02 -16.06 13.86
N ASN A 88 61.89 -14.88 14.45
CA ASN A 88 61.51 -13.66 13.75
C ASN A 88 62.75 -12.83 13.46
N THR A 89 62.84 -12.24 12.28
CA THR A 89 63.91 -11.28 11.94
C THR A 89 63.42 -9.85 12.12
N ARG A 90 64.23 -9.00 12.76
CA ARG A 90 63.99 -7.55 12.82
C ARG A 90 65.17 -6.81 12.20
N SER A 91 64.86 -5.74 11.47
CA SER A 91 65.85 -4.88 10.81
C SER A 91 65.88 -3.49 11.46
N PHE A 92 67.08 -2.95 11.64
CA PHE A 92 67.30 -1.58 12.16
C PHE A 92 67.61 -0.56 11.05
N GLY A 93 67.28 -0.85 9.78
CA GLY A 93 67.47 0.11 8.67
C GLY A 93 68.93 0.38 8.25
N SER A 94 69.92 -0.27 8.87
CA SER A 94 71.36 -0.17 8.54
C SER A 94 71.90 -1.41 7.81
N GLY A 95 71.02 -2.21 7.20
CA GLY A 95 71.39 -3.50 6.57
C GLY A 95 71.72 -4.62 7.57
N LYS A 96 71.60 -4.36 8.87
CA LYS A 96 71.78 -5.34 9.93
C LYS A 96 70.44 -5.94 10.34
N THR A 97 70.38 -7.26 10.36
CA THR A 97 69.22 -8.05 10.78
C THR A 97 69.61 -8.89 11.98
N TYR A 98 68.74 -8.97 12.98
CA TYR A 98 68.91 -9.87 14.11
C TYR A 98 67.69 -10.78 14.27
N VAL A 99 67.92 -11.91 14.92
CA VAL A 99 66.92 -12.95 15.14
C VAL A 99 66.39 -12.82 16.57
N VAL A 100 65.07 -12.94 16.71
CA VAL A 100 64.36 -13.01 17.99
C VAL A 100 63.54 -14.27 18.00
N GLU A 101 63.63 -15.05 19.09
CA GLU A 101 62.75 -16.20 19.28
C GLU A 101 61.30 -15.74 19.50
N ASN A 102 60.35 -16.36 18.80
CA ASN A 102 58.94 -16.23 19.05
C ASN A 102 58.43 -17.48 19.75
N ARG A 103 57.91 -17.31 20.97
CA ARG A 103 57.41 -18.39 21.82
C ARG A 103 55.88 -18.38 21.99
N GLU A 104 55.16 -17.53 21.26
CA GLU A 104 53.71 -17.43 21.36
C GLU A 104 53.03 -18.66 20.78
N GLU A 105 52.40 -19.48 21.62
CA GLU A 105 51.71 -20.71 21.19
C GLU A 105 50.71 -20.45 20.05
N VAL A 106 50.85 -21.21 18.97
CA VAL A 106 49.91 -21.19 17.85
C VAL A 106 48.67 -21.99 18.23
N LYS A 107 47.50 -21.43 17.93
CA LYS A 107 46.21 -22.06 18.17
C LYS A 107 45.50 -22.35 16.86
N ILE A 108 44.60 -23.33 16.92
CA ILE A 108 43.70 -23.68 15.83
C ILE A 108 42.38 -22.92 16.05
N GLU A 109 41.94 -22.18 15.04
CA GLU A 109 40.62 -21.56 15.00
C GLU A 109 39.72 -22.37 14.05
N SER A 110 38.51 -22.69 14.49
CA SER A 110 37.50 -23.32 13.64
C SER A 110 36.54 -22.27 13.10
N LYS A 111 36.32 -22.26 11.80
CA LYS A 111 35.42 -21.32 11.13
C LYS A 111 34.46 -22.08 10.21
N PRO A 112 33.14 -21.94 10.38
CA PRO A 112 32.19 -22.48 9.42
C PRO A 112 32.34 -21.73 8.09
N VAL A 113 32.42 -22.49 7.00
CA VAL A 113 32.60 -21.98 5.64
C VAL A 113 31.68 -22.73 4.68
N PHE A 114 31.44 -22.14 3.51
CA PHE A 114 30.76 -22.83 2.43
C PHE A 114 31.79 -23.64 1.63
N SER A 115 31.49 -24.90 1.34
CA SER A 115 32.27 -25.71 0.40
C SER A 115 32.22 -25.10 -0.99
N GLU A 116 33.19 -25.40 -1.85
CA GLU A 116 33.21 -24.87 -3.23
C GLU A 116 31.95 -25.31 -4.02
N ALA A 117 31.52 -26.55 -3.84
CA ALA A 117 30.34 -27.09 -4.49
C ALA A 117 29.06 -26.37 -4.03
N TYR A 118 28.92 -26.14 -2.73
CA TYR A 118 27.77 -25.45 -2.18
C TYR A 118 27.81 -23.94 -2.47
N TYR A 119 28.99 -23.32 -2.48
CA TYR A 119 29.16 -21.93 -2.91
C TYR A 119 28.68 -21.69 -4.34
N LYS A 120 29.01 -22.58 -5.28
CA LYS A 120 28.50 -22.48 -6.67
C LYS A 120 26.97 -22.55 -6.71
N LYS A 121 26.38 -23.48 -5.97
CA LYS A 121 24.92 -23.61 -5.86
C LYS A 121 24.28 -22.34 -5.28
N ILE A 122 24.83 -21.80 -4.18
CA ILE A 122 24.37 -20.56 -3.56
C ILE A 122 24.45 -19.40 -4.55
N LYS A 123 25.54 -19.31 -5.31
CA LYS A 123 25.73 -18.26 -6.30
C LYS A 123 24.61 -18.29 -7.35
N ASP A 124 24.30 -19.46 -7.89
CA ASP A 124 23.24 -19.63 -8.88
C ASP A 124 21.85 -19.30 -8.28
N GLU A 125 21.59 -19.74 -7.04
CA GLU A 125 20.35 -19.43 -6.30
C GLU A 125 20.21 -17.93 -6.03
N ALA A 126 21.31 -17.24 -5.67
CA ALA A 126 21.33 -15.81 -5.43
C ALA A 126 21.11 -15.00 -6.72
N GLU A 127 21.71 -15.43 -7.83
CA GLU A 127 21.48 -14.83 -9.15
C GLU A 127 20.01 -14.98 -9.58
N ALA A 128 19.44 -16.18 -9.42
CA ALA A 128 18.04 -16.45 -9.71
C ALA A 128 17.08 -15.63 -8.82
N TYR A 129 17.37 -15.52 -7.51
CA TYR A 129 16.61 -14.67 -6.59
C TYR A 129 16.68 -13.20 -7.01
N SER A 130 17.87 -12.70 -7.36
CA SER A 130 18.04 -11.30 -7.81
C SER A 130 17.20 -10.99 -9.04
N LEU A 131 17.16 -11.91 -10.01
CA LEU A 131 16.34 -11.74 -11.21
C LEU A 131 14.85 -11.70 -10.88
N LYS A 132 14.35 -12.71 -10.14
CA LYS A 132 12.94 -12.76 -9.73
C LYS A 132 12.53 -11.54 -8.88
N LYS A 133 13.44 -11.05 -8.04
CA LYS A 133 13.21 -9.86 -7.22
C LYS A 133 13.04 -8.61 -8.08
N LYS A 134 13.87 -8.43 -9.10
CA LYS A 134 13.70 -7.33 -10.06
C LYS A 134 12.37 -7.42 -10.80
N GLU A 135 12.03 -8.60 -11.31
CA GLU A 135 10.74 -8.81 -11.98
C GLU A 135 9.54 -8.51 -11.06
N TYR A 136 9.61 -8.95 -9.81
CA TYR A 136 8.61 -8.63 -8.79
C TYR A 136 8.52 -7.13 -8.51
N ASP A 137 9.67 -6.47 -8.28
CA ASP A 137 9.72 -5.04 -7.96
C ASP A 137 9.19 -4.18 -9.13
N GLU A 138 9.53 -4.55 -10.38
CA GLU A 138 9.00 -3.90 -11.58
C GLU A 138 7.49 -4.09 -11.72
N ALA A 139 6.99 -5.32 -11.50
CA ALA A 139 5.57 -5.61 -11.52
C ALA A 139 4.80 -4.87 -10.42
N ASP A 140 5.37 -4.76 -9.21
CA ASP A 140 4.79 -4.04 -8.09
C ASP A 140 4.67 -2.53 -8.38
N GLU A 141 5.71 -1.93 -8.97
CA GLU A 141 5.68 -0.52 -9.36
C GLU A 141 4.66 -0.24 -10.47
N LEU A 142 4.57 -1.11 -11.48
CA LEU A 142 3.53 -1.02 -12.51
C LEU A 142 2.13 -1.14 -11.91
N ARG A 143 1.94 -2.10 -11.00
CA ARG A 143 0.68 -2.33 -10.30
C ARG A 143 0.27 -1.11 -9.47
N LYS A 144 1.19 -0.55 -8.67
CA LYS A 144 0.94 0.68 -7.88
C LYS A 144 0.54 1.86 -8.75
N LYS A 145 1.21 2.05 -9.90
CA LYS A 145 0.86 3.10 -10.87
C LYS A 145 -0.54 2.87 -11.45
N ALA A 146 -0.86 1.63 -11.81
CA ALA A 146 -2.18 1.26 -12.33
C ALA A 146 -3.29 1.55 -11.32
N ILE A 147 -3.11 1.15 -10.05
CA ILE A 147 -4.08 1.43 -8.97
C ILE A 147 -4.28 2.94 -8.81
N LYS A 148 -3.19 3.71 -8.68
CA LYS A 148 -3.30 5.18 -8.53
C LYS A 148 -4.01 5.85 -9.70
N ALA A 149 -3.76 5.38 -10.93
CA ALA A 149 -4.42 5.90 -12.12
C ALA A 149 -5.92 5.56 -12.13
N GLN A 150 -6.30 4.34 -11.75
CA GLN A 150 -7.70 3.95 -11.58
C GLN A 150 -8.40 4.80 -10.52
N ASP A 151 -7.82 4.90 -9.31
CA ASP A 151 -8.38 5.67 -8.20
C ASP A 151 -8.64 7.12 -8.60
N SER A 152 -7.68 7.72 -9.32
CA SER A 152 -7.81 9.09 -9.83
C SER A 152 -8.94 9.21 -10.87
N ALA A 153 -9.08 8.22 -11.75
CA ALA A 153 -10.11 8.22 -12.79
C ALA A 153 -11.53 8.04 -12.23
N ILE A 154 -11.70 7.25 -11.16
CA ILE A 154 -13.01 6.91 -10.59
C ILE A 154 -13.37 7.69 -9.32
N GLY A 155 -12.47 8.52 -8.80
CA GLY A 155 -12.68 9.26 -7.55
C GLY A 155 -13.95 10.11 -7.57
N TRP A 156 -14.18 10.83 -8.67
CA TRP A 156 -15.36 11.67 -8.85
C TRP A 156 -16.67 10.86 -8.91
N ILE A 157 -16.65 9.66 -9.49
CA ILE A 157 -17.82 8.74 -9.52
C ILE A 157 -18.18 8.34 -8.09
N THR A 158 -17.16 8.04 -7.28
CA THR A 158 -17.35 7.63 -5.88
C THR A 158 -17.93 8.77 -5.05
N GLU A 159 -17.37 9.99 -5.19
CA GLU A 159 -17.87 11.20 -4.53
C GLU A 159 -19.31 11.53 -4.94
N ARG A 160 -19.59 11.47 -6.25
CA ARG A 160 -20.94 11.68 -6.81
C ARG A 160 -21.96 10.67 -6.29
N LEU A 161 -21.56 9.40 -6.14
CA LEU A 161 -22.39 8.34 -5.58
C LEU A 161 -22.71 8.59 -4.09
N GLU A 162 -21.73 8.99 -3.29
CA GLU A 162 -21.95 9.33 -1.88
C GLU A 162 -22.90 10.53 -1.73
N THR A 163 -22.69 11.57 -2.56
CA THR A 163 -23.55 12.75 -2.59
C THR A 163 -24.98 12.40 -3.01
N ALA A 164 -25.14 11.57 -4.04
CA ALA A 164 -26.45 11.09 -4.48
C ALA A 164 -27.18 10.34 -3.36
N ARG A 165 -26.47 9.45 -2.65
CA ARG A 165 -27.04 8.68 -1.54
C ARG A 165 -27.49 9.59 -0.40
N GLU A 166 -26.70 10.59 -0.06
CA GLU A 166 -27.07 11.56 0.97
C GLU A 166 -28.29 12.38 0.56
N ASN A 167 -28.31 12.90 -0.66
CA ASN A 167 -29.42 13.69 -1.17
C ASN A 167 -30.73 12.89 -1.20
N VAL A 168 -30.67 11.63 -1.65
CA VAL A 168 -31.84 10.74 -1.65
C VAL A 168 -32.29 10.44 -0.22
N ARG A 169 -31.37 10.18 0.71
CA ARG A 169 -31.70 9.96 2.13
C ARG A 169 -32.42 11.18 2.72
N VAL A 170 -31.85 12.37 2.60
CA VAL A 170 -32.44 13.61 3.12
C VAL A 170 -33.81 13.86 2.50
N ARG A 171 -33.96 13.61 1.20
CA ARG A 171 -35.27 13.74 0.53
C ARG A 171 -36.29 12.76 1.12
N MET A 172 -35.95 11.49 1.29
CA MET A 172 -36.84 10.49 1.89
C MET A 172 -37.24 10.85 3.33
N GLU A 173 -36.31 11.38 4.13
CA GLU A 173 -36.60 11.85 5.48
C GLU A 173 -37.58 13.04 5.47
N GLN A 174 -37.39 13.98 4.55
CA GLN A 174 -38.29 15.13 4.39
C GLN A 174 -39.67 14.72 3.87
N GLU A 175 -39.76 13.80 2.91
CA GLU A 175 -41.01 13.22 2.43
C GLU A 175 -41.77 12.53 3.58
N SER A 176 -41.08 11.69 4.37
CA SER A 176 -41.66 11.03 5.54
C SER A 176 -42.16 12.03 6.59
N ALA A 177 -41.39 13.09 6.86
CA ALA A 177 -41.81 14.13 7.80
C ALA A 177 -43.04 14.91 7.29
N LEU A 178 -43.11 15.16 5.98
CA LEU A 178 -44.27 15.78 5.37
C LEU A 178 -45.52 14.89 5.50
N ASP A 179 -45.39 13.59 5.27
CA ASP A 179 -46.48 12.62 5.45
C ASP A 179 -46.96 12.58 6.92
N GLU A 180 -46.04 12.67 7.89
CA GLU A 180 -46.40 12.82 9.31
C GLU A 180 -47.17 14.12 9.58
N TYR A 181 -46.72 15.25 9.03
CA TYR A 181 -47.45 16.52 9.17
C TYR A 181 -48.81 16.49 8.49
N MET A 182 -48.94 15.82 7.34
CA MET A 182 -50.22 15.61 6.66
C MET A 182 -51.20 14.85 7.54
N ASN A 183 -50.75 13.83 8.25
CA ASN A 183 -51.57 13.09 9.21
C ASN A 183 -51.97 13.97 10.41
N LEU A 184 -51.04 14.75 10.97
CA LEU A 184 -51.32 15.66 12.08
C LEU A 184 -52.26 16.82 11.69
N ALA A 185 -52.22 17.22 10.43
CA ALA A 185 -53.04 18.29 9.87
C ALA A 185 -54.41 17.82 9.35
N ASP A 186 -54.80 16.56 9.61
CA ASP A 186 -56.04 15.97 9.11
C ASP A 186 -56.19 16.11 7.58
N ALA A 187 -55.12 15.74 6.87
CA ALA A 187 -54.95 15.86 5.42
C ALA A 187 -55.01 17.29 4.85
N ASN A 188 -54.90 18.33 5.69
CA ASN A 188 -54.79 19.71 5.22
C ASN A 188 -53.35 20.05 4.81
N VAL A 189 -53.11 20.06 3.49
CA VAL A 189 -51.78 20.31 2.89
C VAL A 189 -51.21 21.66 3.26
N GLU A 190 -52.03 22.71 3.35
CA GLU A 190 -51.54 24.04 3.68
C GLU A 190 -51.06 24.12 5.14
N VAL A 191 -51.77 23.47 6.06
CA VAL A 191 -51.37 23.38 7.48
C VAL A 191 -50.11 22.51 7.63
N ALA A 192 -50.06 21.36 6.96
CA ALA A 192 -48.88 20.49 6.95
C ALA A 192 -47.65 21.18 6.38
N TYR A 193 -47.80 21.91 5.27
CA TYR A 193 -46.74 22.73 4.68
C TYR A 193 -46.23 23.79 5.65
N ARG A 194 -47.11 24.51 6.37
CA ARG A 194 -46.69 25.48 7.40
C ARG A 194 -45.91 24.81 8.55
N PHE A 195 -46.31 23.61 8.97
CA PHE A 195 -45.56 22.85 9.99
C PHE A 195 -44.17 22.46 9.47
N PHE A 196 -44.12 21.93 8.25
CA PHE A 196 -42.87 21.56 7.60
C PHE A 196 -41.93 22.75 7.47
N VAL A 197 -42.38 23.88 6.92
CA VAL A 197 -41.56 25.08 6.76
C VAL A 197 -41.05 25.63 8.08
N LYS A 198 -41.87 25.57 9.13
CA LYS A 198 -41.48 26.02 10.46
C LYS A 198 -40.38 25.15 11.09
N ALA A 199 -40.37 23.86 10.79
CA ALA A 199 -39.41 22.91 11.34
C ALA A 199 -38.11 22.80 10.51
N TYR A 200 -38.23 22.80 9.18
CA TYR A 200 -37.15 22.50 8.24
C TYR A 200 -36.73 23.68 7.35
N GLY A 201 -37.44 24.82 7.41
CA GLY A 201 -37.21 25.96 6.55
C GLY A 201 -37.85 25.80 5.16
N GLN A 202 -37.36 26.55 4.17
CA GLN A 202 -37.90 26.47 2.81
C GLN A 202 -37.65 25.07 2.20
N PRO A 203 -38.66 24.45 1.58
CA PRO A 203 -38.50 23.14 0.96
C PRO A 203 -37.50 23.18 -0.19
N SER A 204 -36.73 22.11 -0.35
CA SER A 204 -35.92 21.89 -1.54
C SER A 204 -36.80 21.74 -2.79
N ASP A 205 -36.26 21.96 -3.98
CA ASP A 205 -37.04 21.84 -5.22
C ASP A 205 -37.62 20.43 -5.42
N ALA A 206 -36.94 19.40 -4.93
CA ALA A 206 -37.44 18.04 -4.92
C ALA A 206 -38.71 17.90 -4.05
N ILE A 207 -38.73 18.52 -2.87
CA ILE A 207 -39.92 18.53 -2.00
C ILE A 207 -41.04 19.40 -2.57
N LYS A 208 -40.71 20.53 -3.20
CA LYS A 208 -41.71 21.34 -3.92
C LYS A 208 -42.38 20.52 -5.03
N GLU A 209 -41.60 19.76 -5.78
CA GLU A 209 -42.13 18.88 -6.83
C GLU A 209 -42.96 17.74 -6.24
N HIS A 210 -42.54 17.14 -5.12
CA HIS A 210 -43.33 16.14 -4.40
C HIS A 210 -44.68 16.70 -3.96
N LEU A 211 -44.69 17.89 -3.33
CA LEU A 211 -45.92 18.61 -2.94
C LEU A 211 -46.85 18.85 -4.15
N ARG A 212 -46.28 19.21 -5.29
CA ARG A 212 -47.04 19.42 -6.53
C ARG A 212 -47.62 18.12 -7.08
N ILE A 213 -46.85 17.05 -7.16
CA ILE A 213 -47.27 15.79 -7.79
C ILE A 213 -48.24 15.02 -6.90
N VAL A 214 -47.92 14.89 -5.62
CA VAL A 214 -48.64 14.00 -4.69
C VAL A 214 -49.86 14.70 -4.10
N TYR A 215 -49.75 15.99 -3.81
CA TYR A 215 -50.75 16.75 -3.07
C TYR A 215 -51.42 17.86 -3.88
N ASP A 216 -51.09 18.01 -5.17
CA ASP A 216 -51.57 19.09 -6.06
C ASP A 216 -51.40 20.49 -5.46
N PHE A 217 -50.33 20.67 -4.67
CA PHE A 217 -50.06 21.90 -3.93
C PHE A 217 -48.93 22.69 -4.58
N GLN A 218 -49.24 23.92 -5.01
CA GLN A 218 -48.24 24.87 -5.46
C GLN A 218 -47.66 25.63 -4.26
N VAL A 219 -46.36 25.47 -4.06
CA VAL A 219 -45.63 26.18 -3.02
C VAL A 219 -45.70 27.69 -3.29
N PRO A 220 -46.16 28.51 -2.33
CA PRO A 220 -46.22 29.96 -2.50
C PRO A 220 -44.84 30.54 -2.78
N GLU A 221 -44.73 31.45 -3.75
CA GLU A 221 -43.50 32.22 -3.93
C GLU A 221 -43.20 33.01 -2.65
N PRO A 222 -41.93 33.11 -2.22
CA PRO A 222 -41.59 33.93 -1.07
C PRO A 222 -42.01 35.36 -1.38
N GLU A 223 -42.91 35.93 -0.57
CA GLU A 223 -43.22 37.36 -0.65
C GLU A 223 -41.88 38.11 -0.57
N ALA A 224 -41.55 38.85 -1.63
CA ALA A 224 -40.40 39.74 -1.63
C ALA A 224 -40.57 40.62 -0.40
N ALA A 225 -39.67 40.46 0.58
CA ALA A 225 -39.73 41.23 1.81
C ALA A 225 -39.85 42.70 1.43
N GLU A 226 -41.04 43.27 1.65
CA GLU A 226 -41.23 44.71 1.54
C GLU A 226 -40.24 45.31 2.52
N ALA A 227 -39.20 45.93 1.96
CA ALA A 227 -38.27 46.74 2.70
C ALA A 227 -39.10 47.90 3.27
N GLY A 228 -39.62 47.70 4.47
CA GLY A 228 -40.16 48.76 5.30
C GLY A 228 -39.04 49.74 5.59
N GLU A 229 -38.95 50.78 4.75
CA GLU A 229 -38.44 52.07 5.17
C GLU A 229 -39.28 52.53 6.37
N GLU A 230 -38.81 52.25 7.58
CA GLU A 230 -39.16 53.10 8.72
C GLU A 230 -38.42 54.43 8.55
N ALA A 231 -39.10 55.36 7.88
CA ALA A 231 -38.88 56.78 8.05
C ALA A 231 -39.74 57.30 9.20
N VAL A 232 -39.10 58.15 10.03
CA VAL A 232 -39.58 59.04 11.10
C VAL A 232 -39.51 58.51 12.52
#